data_AF-A0A6G3PJB7-F1
#
_entry.id   AF-A0A6G3PJB7-F1
#
_cell.length_a   1.000
_cell.length_b   1.000
_cell.length_c   1.000
_cell.angle_alpha   90.00
_cell.angle_beta   90.00
_cell.angle_gamma   90.00
#
_symmetry.space_group_name_H-M   'P 1'
#
loop_
_entity.id
_entity.type
_entity.pdbx_description
1 polymer ?
#
loop_
_entity_poly.entity_id
_entity_poly.type
_entity_poly.pdbx_seq_one_letter_code
_entity_poly.pdbx_strand_id
1 'polypeptide(L)'
;IEDAGRLRDALGTALPVGVPEAFTEPVKDPLGDLLARYARTHGPFTAARAAERFGLGTAVTDGALQRLSAAGRTVQGEFHPAGIGQEWCDATVLRRLRRRSLAALRQELEPVPPAALASFLPQWQHFGSHRLRGIDGLARAVEQLQGAPVPASALEKLILPSRVTGYTPAMLDELTTTGEVVWAGAGALPGKDGWISLFLADSAPLLLPPPHPLELSALHESVLTTLSGGYGLFFRQIADQVRATTHPECTDQQLADAVWDLAWSGRLTNDTLAPLRSLLGSGRTAGATAHRSRRGVPRGRYGSLTAAARTASRTGPPTVSGRWSLLPPVEPERTHRAHALARTLLDRHGVVTRGAVQAEGVEGGFSATYRVLAAFEDNGQARRGYVVEGLGAAQFAMDGAVDRLRAVSTARDRRDPETVPEAVVLA
;
A
#
# COMPACT_ATOMS: atom_id res chain seq x y z
N ILE A 1 50.73 -13.41 1.41
CA ILE A 1 51.23 -13.39 2.81
C ILE A 1 50.07 -13.30 3.80
N GLU A 2 49.07 -12.43 3.58
CA GLU A 2 47.93 -12.22 4.50
C GLU A 2 47.09 -13.45 4.84
N ASP A 3 47.09 -14.49 3.99
CA ASP A 3 46.34 -15.73 4.19
C ASP A 3 47.20 -16.90 4.71
N ALA A 4 48.44 -16.64 5.12
CA ALA A 4 49.36 -17.69 5.58
C ALA A 4 48.78 -18.52 6.74
N GLY A 5 48.33 -17.88 7.82
CA GLY A 5 47.66 -18.57 8.93
C GLY A 5 46.40 -19.34 8.49
N ARG A 6 45.60 -18.75 7.59
CA ARG A 6 44.35 -19.40 7.11
C ARG A 6 44.62 -20.63 6.26
N LEU A 7 45.61 -20.58 5.36
CA LEU A 7 45.99 -21.71 4.50
C LEU A 7 46.65 -22.84 5.31
N ARG A 8 47.48 -22.49 6.30
CA ARG A 8 48.05 -23.47 7.24
C ARG A 8 46.94 -24.16 8.02
N ASP A 9 46.05 -23.39 8.64
CA ASP A 9 45.06 -23.93 9.58
C ASP A 9 43.87 -24.60 8.89
N ALA A 10 43.50 -24.17 7.67
CA ALA A 10 42.40 -24.78 6.91
C ALA A 10 42.83 -25.95 6.02
N LEU A 11 44.01 -25.87 5.40
CA LEU A 11 44.45 -26.78 4.33
C LEU A 11 45.74 -27.56 4.68
N GLY A 12 46.34 -27.32 5.85
CA GLY A 12 47.60 -27.97 6.24
C GLY A 12 48.80 -27.55 5.39
N THR A 13 48.74 -26.37 4.74
CA THR A 13 49.80 -25.92 3.84
C THR A 13 51.07 -25.54 4.61
N ALA A 14 52.22 -26.06 4.16
CA ALA A 14 53.52 -25.67 4.71
C ALA A 14 53.85 -24.21 4.34
N LEU A 15 54.13 -23.38 5.35
CA LEU A 15 54.47 -21.97 5.14
C LEU A 15 55.98 -21.81 4.87
N PRO A 16 56.37 -20.92 3.94
CA PRO A 16 57.78 -20.62 3.69
C PRO A 16 58.42 -19.93 4.91
N VAL A 17 59.74 -20.12 5.05
CA VAL A 17 60.52 -19.52 6.15
C VAL A 17 60.56 -17.99 5.97
N GLY A 18 60.24 -17.23 7.02
CA GLY A 18 60.29 -15.76 7.03
C GLY A 18 58.93 -15.03 6.99
N VAL A 19 57.80 -15.72 7.13
CA VAL A 19 56.48 -15.07 7.28
C VAL A 19 56.37 -14.43 8.68
N PRO A 20 56.06 -13.12 8.80
CA PRO A 20 55.90 -12.46 10.09
C PRO A 20 54.80 -13.08 10.95
N GLU A 21 55.02 -13.12 12.27
CA GLU A 21 54.12 -13.78 13.24
C GLU A 21 52.67 -13.25 13.17
N ALA A 22 52.51 -11.95 12.91
CA ALA A 22 51.23 -11.28 12.72
C ALA A 22 50.35 -11.89 11.60
N PHE A 23 50.94 -12.63 10.63
CA PHE A 23 50.21 -13.31 9.56
C PHE A 23 49.99 -14.81 9.81
N THR A 24 50.45 -15.31 10.96
CA THR A 24 50.38 -16.73 11.37
C THR A 24 49.51 -16.96 12.61
N GLU A 25 48.92 -15.89 13.15
CA GLU A 25 47.99 -15.96 14.28
C GLU A 25 46.77 -16.85 13.94
N PRO A 26 46.35 -17.75 14.87
CA PRO A 26 45.21 -18.63 14.64
C PRO A 26 43.92 -17.86 14.43
N VAL A 27 43.16 -18.24 13.40
CA VAL A 27 41.86 -17.66 13.10
C VAL A 27 40.74 -18.59 13.55
N LYS A 28 39.62 -18.03 14.05
CA LYS A 28 38.50 -18.80 14.60
C LYS A 28 37.81 -19.72 13.58
N ASP A 29 37.69 -19.29 12.32
CA ASP A 29 37.14 -20.10 11.20
C ASP A 29 37.99 -19.92 9.93
N PRO A 30 39.15 -20.60 9.85
CA PRO A 30 40.08 -20.46 8.73
C PRO A 30 39.45 -20.83 7.38
N LEU A 31 38.67 -21.92 7.35
CA LEU A 31 38.01 -22.42 6.15
C LEU A 31 36.88 -21.49 5.69
N GLY A 32 36.01 -21.06 6.61
CA GLY A 32 34.93 -20.12 6.29
C GLY A 32 35.47 -18.79 5.78
N ASP A 33 36.60 -18.31 6.30
CA ASP A 33 37.22 -17.08 5.82
C ASP A 33 37.83 -17.19 4.42
N LEU A 34 38.46 -18.32 4.08
CA LEU A 34 38.95 -18.58 2.73
C LEU A 34 37.81 -18.62 1.71
N LEU A 35 36.73 -19.34 2.03
CA LEU A 35 35.55 -19.43 1.17
C LEU A 35 34.83 -18.09 1.04
N ALA A 36 34.72 -17.31 2.12
CA ALA A 36 34.12 -15.98 2.05
C ALA A 36 34.97 -14.96 1.26
N ARG A 37 36.31 -15.09 1.22
CA ARG A 37 37.16 -14.30 0.32
C ARG A 37 36.96 -14.73 -1.13
N TYR A 38 36.93 -16.04 -1.38
CA TYR A 38 36.68 -16.59 -2.70
C TYR A 38 35.35 -16.06 -3.28
N ALA A 39 34.27 -16.13 -2.51
CA ALA A 39 32.95 -15.64 -2.90
C ALA A 39 32.89 -14.14 -3.21
N ARG A 40 33.76 -13.32 -2.60
CA ARG A 40 33.83 -11.86 -2.85
C ARG A 40 34.43 -11.49 -4.21
N THR A 41 35.12 -12.42 -4.85
CA THR A 41 35.84 -12.18 -6.12
C THR A 41 35.38 -13.10 -7.24
N HIS A 42 34.81 -14.26 -6.90
CA HIS A 42 34.40 -15.30 -7.83
C HIS A 42 32.95 -15.69 -7.55
N GLY A 43 31.98 -14.95 -8.09
CA GLY A 43 30.56 -15.30 -7.94
C GLY A 43 29.75 -14.93 -9.18
N PRO A 44 28.69 -15.68 -9.51
CA PRO A 44 28.24 -16.94 -8.89
C PRO A 44 29.16 -18.16 -9.17
N PHE A 45 29.21 -19.15 -8.26
CA PHE A 45 30.03 -20.36 -8.39
C PHE A 45 29.39 -21.61 -7.75
N THR A 46 29.81 -22.81 -8.15
CA THR A 46 29.35 -24.07 -7.53
C THR A 46 30.31 -24.53 -6.42
N ALA A 47 29.82 -25.33 -5.47
CA ALA A 47 30.66 -25.88 -4.41
C ALA A 47 31.81 -26.73 -4.93
N ALA A 48 31.59 -27.48 -6.02
CA ALA A 48 32.64 -28.23 -6.71
C ALA A 48 33.81 -27.35 -7.17
N ARG A 49 33.52 -26.16 -7.70
CA ARG A 49 34.54 -25.22 -8.19
C ARG A 49 35.37 -24.62 -7.05
N ALA A 50 34.74 -24.35 -5.91
CA ALA A 50 35.45 -23.90 -4.71
C ALA A 50 36.28 -25.04 -4.09
N ALA A 51 35.73 -26.26 -4.06
CA ALA A 51 36.42 -27.45 -3.56
C ALA A 51 37.69 -27.74 -4.36
N GLU A 52 37.60 -27.73 -5.70
CA GLU A 52 38.74 -27.88 -6.61
C GLU A 52 39.81 -26.82 -6.38
N ARG A 53 39.41 -25.55 -6.21
CA ARG A 53 40.35 -24.44 -5.98
C ARG A 53 41.19 -24.62 -4.71
N PHE A 54 40.59 -25.14 -3.64
CA PHE A 54 41.24 -25.27 -2.34
C PHE A 54 41.71 -26.70 -2.03
N GLY A 55 41.53 -27.65 -2.94
CA GLY A 55 41.88 -29.06 -2.71
C GLY A 55 41.05 -29.73 -1.60
N LEU A 56 39.80 -29.31 -1.46
CA LEU A 56 38.87 -29.80 -0.42
C LEU A 56 37.89 -30.83 -0.98
N GLY A 57 37.32 -31.65 -0.10
CA GLY A 57 36.17 -32.49 -0.45
C GLY A 57 34.91 -31.64 -0.62
N THR A 58 34.13 -31.91 -1.66
CA THR A 58 32.89 -31.16 -1.97
C THR A 58 31.91 -31.09 -0.80
N ALA A 59 31.72 -32.19 -0.07
CA ALA A 59 30.85 -32.24 1.11
C ALA A 59 31.32 -31.31 2.25
N VAL A 60 32.64 -31.17 2.44
CA VAL A 60 33.23 -30.28 3.46
C VAL A 60 33.04 -28.82 3.04
N THR A 61 33.25 -28.52 1.76
CA THR A 61 33.01 -27.19 1.19
C THR A 61 31.53 -26.81 1.28
N ASP A 62 30.61 -27.71 0.95
CA ASP A 62 29.16 -27.48 1.08
C ASP A 62 28.76 -27.20 2.53
N GLY A 63 29.21 -28.00 3.48
CA GLY A 63 28.93 -27.77 4.90
C GLY A 63 29.46 -26.43 5.40
N ALA A 64 30.62 -25.97 4.91
CA ALA A 64 31.16 -24.66 5.24
C ALA A 64 30.38 -23.51 4.59
N LEU A 65 29.96 -23.66 3.33
CA LEU A 65 29.13 -22.68 2.63
C LEU A 65 27.73 -22.56 3.25
N GLN A 66 27.13 -23.66 3.69
CA GLN A 66 25.88 -23.67 4.44
C GLN A 66 25.98 -22.86 5.74
N ARG A 67 27.07 -23.02 6.51
CA ARG A 67 27.33 -22.19 7.71
C ARG A 67 27.48 -20.71 7.37
N LEU A 68 28.21 -20.38 6.29
CA LEU A 68 28.35 -19.01 5.82
C LEU A 68 27.02 -18.40 5.35
N SER A 69 26.13 -19.21 4.79
CA SER A 69 24.79 -18.78 4.39
C SER A 69 23.87 -18.58 5.59
N ALA A 70 23.91 -19.46 6.59
CA ALA A 70 23.22 -19.25 7.86
C ALA A 70 23.69 -17.97 8.57
N ALA A 71 24.96 -17.59 8.40
CA ALA A 71 25.51 -16.32 8.89
C ALA A 71 25.25 -15.10 7.97
N GLY A 72 24.51 -15.27 6.87
CA GLY A 72 24.16 -14.20 5.93
C GLY A 72 25.32 -13.66 5.07
N ARG A 73 26.49 -14.32 5.07
CA ARG A 73 27.66 -13.90 4.28
C ARG A 73 27.56 -14.34 2.82
N THR A 74 26.97 -15.52 2.59
CA THR A 74 26.74 -16.06 1.24
C THR A 74 25.27 -16.38 1.03
N VAL A 75 24.82 -16.37 -0.22
CA VAL A 75 23.47 -16.74 -0.62
C VAL A 75 23.56 -17.94 -1.54
N GLN A 76 22.62 -18.87 -1.36
CA GLN A 76 22.49 -20.09 -2.14
C GLN A 76 21.32 -19.93 -3.13
N GLY A 77 21.49 -20.37 -4.37
CA GLY A 77 20.43 -20.30 -5.38
C GLY A 77 20.92 -20.61 -6.79
N GLU A 78 20.05 -20.46 -7.78
CA GLU A 78 20.39 -20.55 -9.20
C GLU A 78 20.54 -19.13 -9.74
N PHE A 79 21.77 -18.69 -10.01
CA PHE A 79 22.05 -17.29 -10.37
C PHE A 79 22.38 -17.12 -11.86
N HIS A 80 22.86 -18.15 -12.54
CA HIS A 80 23.07 -18.12 -13.99
C HIS A 80 21.82 -18.57 -14.78
N PRO A 81 21.42 -17.86 -15.87
CA PRO A 81 20.21 -18.19 -16.66
C PRO A 81 20.21 -19.55 -17.35
N ALA A 82 21.39 -20.15 -17.52
CA ALA A 82 21.58 -21.47 -18.12
C ALA A 82 22.28 -22.45 -17.15
N GLY A 83 22.42 -22.07 -15.88
CA GLY A 83 23.02 -22.91 -14.86
C GLY A 83 22.06 -24.00 -14.43
N ILE A 84 22.56 -25.23 -14.28
CA ILE A 84 21.82 -26.32 -13.66
C ILE A 84 22.52 -26.62 -12.33
N GLY A 85 21.78 -26.51 -11.23
CA GLY A 85 22.26 -26.86 -9.90
C GLY A 85 22.58 -25.66 -9.01
N GLN A 86 22.96 -25.99 -7.79
CA GLN A 86 23.01 -25.05 -6.69
C GLN A 86 24.31 -24.23 -6.69
N GLU A 87 24.16 -22.90 -6.79
CA GLU A 87 25.26 -21.96 -6.79
C GLU A 87 25.31 -21.13 -5.50
N TRP A 88 26.48 -20.57 -5.26
CA TRP A 88 26.80 -19.75 -4.11
C TRP A 88 27.34 -18.41 -4.60
N CYS A 89 27.00 -17.34 -3.89
CA CYS A 89 27.53 -16.00 -4.15
C CYS A 89 27.63 -15.21 -2.85
N ASP A 90 28.60 -14.31 -2.74
CA ASP A 90 28.66 -13.36 -1.62
C ASP A 90 27.45 -12.40 -1.68
N ALA A 91 26.81 -12.16 -0.53
CA ALA A 91 25.59 -11.37 -0.46
C ALA A 91 25.80 -9.89 -0.89
N THR A 92 26.99 -9.33 -0.72
CA THR A 92 27.32 -7.97 -1.17
C THR A 92 27.65 -7.94 -2.67
N VAL A 93 28.36 -8.95 -3.18
CA VAL A 93 28.67 -9.09 -4.61
C VAL A 93 27.40 -9.31 -5.42
N LEU A 94 26.52 -10.21 -4.99
CA LEU A 94 25.24 -10.46 -5.66
C LEU A 94 24.39 -9.18 -5.75
N ARG A 95 24.33 -8.38 -4.67
CA ARG A 95 23.66 -7.07 -4.70
C ARG A 95 24.30 -6.11 -5.71
N ARG A 96 25.63 -6.04 -5.79
CA ARG A 96 26.33 -5.21 -6.79
C ARG A 96 26.08 -5.70 -8.22
N LEU A 97 26.13 -7.01 -8.45
CA LEU A 97 25.84 -7.62 -9.76
C LEU A 97 24.40 -7.31 -10.18
N ARG A 98 23.41 -7.57 -9.32
CA ARG A 98 21.99 -7.21 -9.56
C ARG A 98 21.85 -5.72 -9.88
N ARG A 99 22.45 -4.83 -9.10
CA ARG A 99 22.41 -3.38 -9.34
C ARG A 99 23.02 -3.00 -10.71
N ARG A 100 24.13 -3.61 -11.10
CA ARG A 100 24.78 -3.37 -12.41
C ARG A 100 23.96 -3.93 -13.58
N SER A 101 23.42 -5.13 -13.45
CA SER A 101 22.53 -5.74 -14.46
C SER A 101 21.26 -4.90 -14.63
N LEU A 102 20.66 -4.44 -13.52
CA LEU A 102 19.54 -3.51 -13.57
C LEU A 102 19.93 -2.17 -14.20
N ALA A 103 21.13 -1.64 -13.92
CA ALA A 103 21.61 -0.41 -14.55
C ALA A 103 21.82 -0.55 -16.07
N ALA A 104 22.30 -1.71 -16.54
CA ALA A 104 22.41 -2.00 -17.97
C ALA A 104 21.03 -2.07 -18.64
N LEU A 105 20.06 -2.77 -18.03
CA LEU A 105 18.67 -2.84 -18.51
C LEU A 105 17.97 -1.47 -18.54
N ARG A 106 18.39 -0.51 -17.69
CA ARG A 106 17.86 0.87 -17.72
C ARG A 106 18.35 1.66 -18.91
N GLN A 107 19.56 1.39 -19.40
CA GLN A 107 20.13 2.09 -20.55
C GLN A 107 19.45 1.67 -21.86
N GLU A 108 18.72 0.55 -21.87
CA GLU A 108 17.88 0.11 -22.99
C GLU A 108 16.48 0.77 -23.02
N LEU A 109 16.16 1.65 -22.05
CA LEU A 109 14.85 2.27 -21.97
C LEU A 109 14.79 3.62 -22.73
N GLU A 110 14.42 3.59 -24.00
CA GLU A 110 13.96 4.79 -24.71
C GLU A 110 12.72 5.39 -24.01
N PRO A 111 12.71 6.70 -23.73
CA PRO A 111 11.60 7.38 -23.08
C PRO A 111 10.40 7.53 -24.02
N VAL A 112 9.19 7.63 -23.47
CA VAL A 112 7.97 7.89 -24.24
C VAL A 112 7.53 9.35 -24.12
N PRO A 113 6.85 9.92 -25.12
CA PRO A 113 6.33 11.29 -25.04
C PRO A 113 5.23 11.42 -23.97
N PRO A 114 5.02 12.61 -23.37
CA PRO A 114 4.00 12.83 -22.33
C PRO A 114 2.57 12.48 -22.77
N ALA A 115 2.29 12.58 -24.07
CA ALA A 115 1.00 12.22 -24.63
C ALA A 115 0.71 10.70 -24.49
N ALA A 116 1.73 9.85 -24.49
CA ALA A 116 1.57 8.42 -24.21
C ALA A 116 1.15 8.19 -22.76
N LEU A 117 1.75 8.92 -21.80
CA LEU A 117 1.34 8.89 -20.40
C LEU A 117 -0.13 9.30 -20.22
N ALA A 118 -0.58 10.34 -20.92
CA ALA A 118 -1.96 10.82 -20.88
C ALA A 118 -2.97 9.76 -21.39
N SER A 119 -2.60 8.93 -22.37
CA SER A 119 -3.45 7.79 -22.79
C SER A 119 -3.34 6.57 -21.90
N PHE A 120 -2.19 6.37 -21.28
CA PHE A 120 -1.93 5.24 -20.40
C PHE A 120 -2.70 5.36 -19.08
N LEU A 121 -2.69 6.54 -18.45
CA LEU A 121 -3.26 6.72 -17.10
C LEU A 121 -4.75 6.35 -17.00
N PRO A 122 -5.65 6.76 -17.92
CA PRO A 122 -7.04 6.32 -17.87
C PRO A 122 -7.19 4.79 -17.94
N GLN A 123 -6.38 4.12 -18.77
CA GLN A 123 -6.41 2.66 -18.87
C GLN A 123 -5.89 1.99 -17.59
N TRP A 124 -4.79 2.52 -17.04
CA TRP A 124 -4.20 2.07 -15.78
C TRP A 124 -5.16 2.23 -14.59
N GLN A 125 -5.95 3.30 -14.61
CA GLN A 125 -6.97 3.64 -13.62
C GLN A 125 -8.35 3.03 -13.94
N HIS A 126 -8.41 2.07 -14.87
CA HIS A 126 -9.62 1.30 -15.18
C HIS A 126 -10.80 2.12 -15.73
N PHE A 127 -10.54 3.22 -16.44
CA PHE A 127 -11.57 3.98 -17.13
C PHE A 127 -11.91 3.38 -18.51
N GLY A 128 -13.06 3.78 -19.06
CA GLY A 128 -13.47 3.44 -20.42
C GLY A 128 -13.70 1.93 -20.61
N SER A 129 -13.03 1.34 -21.60
CA SER A 129 -13.10 -0.09 -21.92
C SER A 129 -12.37 -0.99 -20.91
N HIS A 130 -11.58 -0.43 -20.00
CA HIS A 130 -10.77 -1.16 -19.02
C HIS A 130 -11.41 -1.26 -17.64
N ARG A 131 -12.72 -0.97 -17.54
CA ARG A 131 -13.48 -1.07 -16.29
C ARG A 131 -13.47 -2.48 -15.73
N LEU A 132 -13.24 -2.53 -14.42
CA LEU A 132 -13.35 -3.72 -13.60
C LEU A 132 -14.81 -4.16 -13.47
N ARG A 133 -15.04 -5.36 -12.94
CA ARG A 133 -16.37 -5.96 -12.80
C ARG A 133 -16.47 -6.71 -11.48
N GLY A 134 -17.68 -6.73 -10.92
CA GLY A 134 -17.97 -7.49 -9.69
C GLY A 134 -17.28 -6.92 -8.45
N ILE A 135 -17.42 -7.65 -7.34
CA ILE A 135 -16.91 -7.26 -6.02
C ILE A 135 -15.38 -7.28 -6.00
N ASP A 136 -14.76 -8.30 -6.58
CA ASP A 136 -13.29 -8.37 -6.71
C ASP A 136 -12.73 -7.18 -7.49
N GLY A 137 -13.43 -6.76 -8.55
CA GLY A 137 -13.10 -5.56 -9.30
C GLY A 137 -13.22 -4.28 -8.47
N LEU A 138 -14.23 -4.20 -7.59
CA LEU A 138 -14.34 -3.09 -6.65
C LEU A 138 -13.21 -3.10 -5.61
N ALA A 139 -12.89 -4.25 -5.03
CA ALA A 139 -11.79 -4.39 -4.10
C ALA A 139 -10.46 -3.96 -4.73
N ARG A 140 -10.19 -4.34 -5.99
CA ARG A 140 -9.02 -3.88 -6.74
C ARG A 140 -9.04 -2.37 -7.00
N ALA A 141 -10.19 -1.78 -7.32
CA ALA A 141 -10.31 -0.32 -7.46
C ALA A 141 -10.02 0.41 -6.13
N VAL A 142 -10.49 -0.13 -5.01
CA VAL A 142 -10.21 0.40 -3.67
C VAL A 142 -8.72 0.26 -3.33
N GLU A 143 -8.12 -0.89 -3.62
CA GLU A 143 -6.67 -1.12 -3.44
C GLU A 143 -5.84 -0.07 -4.20
N GLN A 144 -6.21 0.25 -5.43
CA GLN A 144 -5.48 1.25 -6.21
C GLN A 144 -5.71 2.69 -5.68
N LEU A 145 -6.89 2.99 -5.15
CA LEU A 145 -7.28 4.32 -4.66
C LEU A 145 -7.01 4.55 -3.16
N GLN A 146 -6.54 3.54 -2.43
CA GLN A 146 -6.53 3.57 -0.97
C GLN A 146 -5.75 4.76 -0.38
N GLY A 147 -6.41 5.54 0.48
CA GLY A 147 -5.82 6.76 1.06
C GLY A 147 -5.80 8.00 0.15
N ALA A 148 -6.31 7.95 -1.08
CA ALA A 148 -6.59 9.16 -1.84
C ALA A 148 -7.87 9.83 -1.30
N PRO A 149 -7.85 11.13 -0.93
CA PRO A 149 -9.04 11.84 -0.52
C PRO A 149 -9.92 12.17 -1.72
N VAL A 150 -11.21 11.82 -1.66
CA VAL A 150 -12.22 12.18 -2.67
C VAL A 150 -13.45 12.80 -1.99
N PRO A 151 -14.22 13.65 -2.68
CA PRO A 151 -15.48 14.16 -2.13
C PRO A 151 -16.45 13.00 -1.89
N ALA A 152 -17.08 12.95 -0.72
CA ALA A 152 -18.02 11.90 -0.35
C ALA A 152 -19.20 11.84 -1.32
N SER A 153 -19.68 13.00 -1.78
CA SER A 153 -20.73 13.10 -2.80
C SER A 153 -20.33 12.55 -4.18
N ALA A 154 -19.02 12.50 -4.50
CA ALA A 154 -18.50 12.04 -5.78
C ALA A 154 -18.11 10.55 -5.77
N LEU A 155 -17.80 9.96 -4.61
CA LEU A 155 -17.29 8.60 -4.50
C LEU A 155 -18.16 7.58 -5.26
N GLU A 156 -19.45 7.51 -4.91
CA GLU A 156 -20.38 6.51 -5.48
C GLU A 156 -21.11 7.00 -6.73
N LYS A 157 -20.94 8.28 -7.12
CA LYS A 157 -21.56 8.87 -8.32
C LYS A 157 -20.61 8.91 -9.51
N LEU A 158 -19.34 9.19 -9.27
CA LEU A 158 -18.34 9.47 -10.29
C LEU A 158 -17.14 8.52 -10.18
N ILE A 159 -16.57 8.36 -8.99
CA ILE A 159 -15.26 7.70 -8.83
C ILE A 159 -15.35 6.19 -9.04
N LEU A 160 -16.24 5.50 -8.32
CA LEU A 160 -16.39 4.05 -8.40
C LEU A 160 -17.14 3.59 -9.66
N PRO A 161 -18.26 4.21 -10.09
CA PRO A 161 -18.95 3.80 -11.32
C PRO A 161 -18.11 3.95 -12.58
N SER A 162 -17.17 4.90 -12.60
CA SER A 162 -16.26 5.08 -13.75
C SER A 162 -15.21 3.98 -13.86
N ARG A 163 -14.96 3.24 -12.78
CA ARG A 163 -13.95 2.15 -12.71
C ARG A 163 -14.57 0.76 -12.69
N VAL A 164 -15.80 0.62 -12.19
CA VAL A 164 -16.46 -0.67 -12.00
C VAL A 164 -17.77 -0.69 -12.77
N THR A 165 -17.86 -1.58 -13.76
CA THR A 165 -19.06 -1.75 -14.57
C THR A 165 -20.19 -2.31 -13.70
N GLY A 166 -21.36 -1.66 -13.75
CA GLY A 166 -22.51 -2.09 -12.96
C GLY A 166 -22.36 -1.86 -11.47
N TYR A 167 -21.52 -0.90 -11.04
CA TYR A 167 -21.38 -0.54 -9.63
C TYR A 167 -22.74 -0.29 -8.99
N THR A 168 -22.98 -0.92 -7.84
CA THR A 168 -24.10 -0.61 -6.96
C THR A 168 -23.61 -0.36 -5.54
N PRO A 169 -24.28 0.50 -4.75
CA PRO A 169 -23.88 0.78 -3.37
C PRO A 169 -23.78 -0.47 -2.48
N ALA A 170 -24.57 -1.51 -2.79
CA ALA A 170 -24.57 -2.77 -2.06
C ALA A 170 -23.22 -3.49 -2.12
N MET A 171 -22.46 -3.33 -3.22
CA MET A 171 -21.14 -3.96 -3.36
C MET A 171 -20.13 -3.38 -2.37
N LEU A 172 -20.16 -2.06 -2.15
CA LEU A 172 -19.29 -1.41 -1.17
C LEU A 172 -19.78 -1.66 0.26
N ASP A 173 -21.10 -1.75 0.47
CA ASP A 173 -21.66 -2.15 1.76
C ASP A 173 -21.22 -3.57 2.14
N GLU A 174 -21.18 -4.50 1.18
CA GLU A 174 -20.68 -5.85 1.40
C GLU A 174 -19.23 -5.86 1.88
N LEU A 175 -18.33 -5.14 1.18
CA LEU A 175 -16.91 -5.04 1.56
C LEU A 175 -16.69 -4.33 2.92
N THR A 176 -17.53 -3.36 3.27
CA THR A 176 -17.40 -2.64 4.55
C THR A 176 -17.99 -3.43 5.71
N THR A 177 -19.12 -4.12 5.51
CA THR A 177 -19.75 -4.95 6.55
C THR A 177 -18.98 -6.25 6.80
N THR A 178 -18.33 -6.82 5.79
CA THR A 178 -17.40 -7.96 5.96
C THR A 178 -16.08 -7.55 6.63
N GLY A 179 -15.79 -6.25 6.68
CA GLY A 179 -14.58 -5.71 7.27
C GLY A 179 -13.36 -5.79 6.34
N GLU A 180 -13.54 -6.02 5.05
CA GLU A 180 -12.46 -5.99 4.04
C GLU A 180 -12.04 -4.56 3.70
N VAL A 181 -13.00 -3.62 3.74
CA VAL A 181 -12.78 -2.20 3.46
C VAL A 181 -13.17 -1.34 4.66
N VAL A 182 -12.32 -0.37 4.98
CA VAL A 182 -12.56 0.67 5.98
C VAL A 182 -12.61 2.02 5.28
N TRP A 183 -13.51 2.91 5.73
CA TRP A 183 -13.56 4.29 5.26
C TRP A 183 -13.22 5.25 6.39
N ALA A 184 -12.54 6.36 6.07
CA ALA A 184 -12.21 7.42 7.02
C ALA A 184 -12.55 8.78 6.42
N GLY A 185 -13.00 9.72 7.27
CA GLY A 185 -13.09 11.12 6.89
C GLY A 185 -11.71 11.77 6.81
N ALA A 186 -11.57 12.70 5.87
CA ALA A 186 -10.36 13.48 5.60
C ALA A 186 -10.65 15.00 5.60
N GLY A 187 -11.60 15.42 6.45
CA GLY A 187 -12.06 16.79 6.59
C GLY A 187 -13.48 17.04 6.07
N ALA A 188 -14.19 17.96 6.71
CA ALA A 188 -15.54 18.35 6.31
C ALA A 188 -15.53 19.41 5.19
N LEU A 189 -16.59 19.43 4.38
CA LEU A 189 -16.87 20.46 3.39
C LEU A 189 -18.20 21.16 3.71
N PRO A 190 -18.46 22.36 3.16
CA PRO A 190 -19.77 23.01 3.29
C PRO A 190 -20.92 22.13 2.77
N GLY A 191 -22.11 22.25 3.37
CA GLY A 191 -23.32 21.62 2.84
C GLY A 191 -23.52 20.14 3.17
N LYS A 192 -22.92 19.64 4.28
CA LYS A 192 -22.96 18.23 4.74
C LYS A 192 -22.18 17.24 3.86
N ASP A 193 -21.26 17.75 3.05
CA ASP A 193 -20.29 16.93 2.32
C ASP A 193 -18.95 16.91 3.07
N GLY A 194 -18.00 16.11 2.60
CA GLY A 194 -16.66 16.04 3.18
C GLY A 194 -15.73 15.23 2.30
N TRP A 195 -14.45 15.26 2.61
CA TRP A 195 -13.47 14.37 2.01
C TRP A 195 -13.50 13.04 2.73
N ILE A 196 -13.43 11.95 1.96
CA ILE A 196 -13.28 10.59 2.49
C ILE A 196 -12.19 9.86 1.74
N SER A 197 -11.62 8.85 2.40
CA SER A 197 -10.71 7.88 1.80
C SER A 197 -11.15 6.48 2.15
N LEU A 198 -10.97 5.56 1.20
CA LEU A 198 -11.15 4.13 1.41
C LEU A 198 -9.81 3.47 1.67
N PHE A 199 -9.82 2.37 2.40
CA PHE A 199 -8.64 1.57 2.72
C PHE A 199 -9.03 0.10 2.73
N LEU A 200 -8.12 -0.77 2.30
CA LEU A 200 -8.21 -2.17 2.70
C LEU A 200 -7.90 -2.27 4.19
N ALA A 201 -8.60 -3.15 4.91
CA ALA A 201 -8.47 -3.26 6.36
C ALA A 201 -7.02 -3.52 6.81
N ASP A 202 -6.31 -4.41 6.12
CA ASP A 202 -4.90 -4.74 6.41
C ASP A 202 -3.93 -3.58 6.16
N SER A 203 -4.26 -2.70 5.21
CA SER A 203 -3.44 -1.54 4.85
C SER A 203 -3.80 -0.28 5.62
N ALA A 204 -4.99 -0.22 6.24
CA ALA A 204 -5.48 0.97 6.94
C ALA A 204 -4.50 1.46 8.04
N PRO A 205 -3.96 0.60 8.94
CA PRO A 205 -2.98 1.03 9.94
C PRO A 205 -1.73 1.69 9.34
N LEU A 206 -1.35 1.30 8.12
CA LEU A 206 -0.14 1.79 7.46
C LEU A 206 -0.37 3.12 6.73
N LEU A 207 -1.56 3.32 6.17
CA LEU A 207 -1.87 4.40 5.24
C LEU A 207 -2.74 5.51 5.82
N LEU A 208 -3.43 5.28 6.93
CA LEU A 208 -4.25 6.32 7.56
C LEU A 208 -3.41 7.56 7.89
N PRO A 209 -3.85 8.76 7.49
CA PRO A 209 -3.19 10.01 7.87
C PRO A 209 -3.40 10.29 9.37
N PRO A 210 -2.60 11.18 9.98
CA PRO A 210 -2.93 11.69 11.30
C PRO A 210 -4.33 12.35 11.28
N PRO A 211 -5.13 12.20 12.35
CA PRO A 211 -6.43 12.86 12.44
C PRO A 211 -6.33 14.36 12.22
N HIS A 212 -7.32 14.94 11.54
CA HIS A 212 -7.37 16.38 11.32
C HIS A 212 -7.52 17.12 12.66
N PRO A 213 -6.97 18.35 12.76
CA PRO A 213 -7.16 19.19 13.93
C PRO A 213 -8.65 19.39 14.23
N LEU A 214 -9.05 19.07 15.45
CA LEU A 214 -10.40 19.25 15.98
C LEU A 214 -10.27 19.59 17.47
N GLU A 215 -10.87 20.70 17.89
CA GLU A 215 -11.01 21.01 19.31
C GLU A 215 -12.03 20.05 19.93
N LEU A 216 -11.54 19.13 20.77
CA LEU A 216 -12.39 18.12 21.39
C LEU A 216 -13.20 18.79 22.51
N SER A 217 -14.53 18.63 22.43
CA SER A 217 -15.44 19.01 23.50
C SER A 217 -15.53 17.86 24.51
N ALA A 218 -16.05 18.13 25.70
CA ALA A 218 -16.33 17.08 26.68
C ALA A 218 -17.29 15.99 26.14
N LEU A 219 -18.15 16.34 25.17
CA LEU A 219 -19.01 15.37 24.48
C LEU A 219 -18.20 14.49 23.52
N HIS A 220 -17.28 15.09 22.74
CA HIS A 220 -16.35 14.35 21.88
C HIS A 220 -15.53 13.32 22.66
N GLU A 221 -14.96 13.73 23.79
CA GLU A 221 -14.17 12.86 24.66
C GLU A 221 -15.00 11.71 25.25
N SER A 222 -16.25 11.99 25.63
CA SER A 222 -17.17 10.96 26.14
C SER A 222 -17.50 9.91 25.08
N VAL A 223 -17.69 10.32 23.81
CA VAL A 223 -17.90 9.41 22.69
C VAL A 223 -16.65 8.57 22.41
N LEU A 224 -15.46 9.17 22.38
CA LEU A 224 -14.21 8.45 22.18
C LEU A 224 -13.96 7.42 23.30
N THR A 225 -14.23 7.81 24.55
CA THR A 225 -14.10 6.91 25.72
C THR A 225 -15.07 5.74 25.62
N THR A 226 -16.32 5.99 25.22
CA THR A 226 -17.35 4.97 24.99
C THR A 226 -16.93 3.93 23.94
N LEU A 227 -16.20 4.36 22.90
CA LEU A 227 -15.75 3.52 21.80
C LEU A 227 -14.35 2.89 22.01
N SER A 228 -13.68 3.21 23.12
CA SER A 228 -12.33 2.73 23.42
C SER A 228 -12.23 1.21 23.62
N GLY A 229 -13.35 0.52 23.83
CA GLY A 229 -13.42 -0.93 23.98
C GLY A 229 -13.04 -1.74 22.73
N GLY A 230 -12.79 -1.09 21.59
CA GLY A 230 -12.29 -1.74 20.36
C GLY A 230 -13.36 -2.43 19.52
N TYR A 231 -14.63 -2.33 19.88
CA TYR A 231 -15.76 -2.85 19.11
C TYR A 231 -16.67 -1.74 18.59
N GLY A 232 -17.37 -2.02 17.49
CA GLY A 232 -18.38 -1.12 16.95
C GLY A 232 -19.66 -1.12 17.79
N LEU A 233 -20.17 0.08 18.10
CA LEU A 233 -21.43 0.29 18.82
C LEU A 233 -22.48 0.92 17.92
N PHE A 234 -23.73 0.48 18.07
CA PHE A 234 -24.86 1.20 17.48
C PHE A 234 -25.05 2.54 18.19
N PHE A 235 -25.53 3.55 17.47
CA PHE A 235 -25.75 4.91 18.01
C PHE A 235 -26.52 4.94 19.34
N ARG A 236 -27.52 4.07 19.52
CA ARG A 236 -28.26 4.01 20.79
C ARG A 236 -27.42 3.54 21.96
N GLN A 237 -26.53 2.58 21.76
CA GLN A 237 -25.62 2.12 22.81
C GLN A 237 -24.66 3.24 23.21
N ILE A 238 -24.18 4.02 22.23
CA ILE A 238 -23.35 5.22 22.48
C ILE A 238 -24.17 6.25 23.28
N ALA A 239 -25.39 6.55 22.84
CA ALA A 239 -26.26 7.52 23.50
C ALA A 239 -26.59 7.13 24.94
N ASP A 240 -26.94 5.87 25.19
CA ASP A 240 -27.29 5.37 26.51
C ASP A 240 -26.09 5.45 27.46
N GLN A 241 -24.88 5.07 27.01
CA GLN A 241 -23.66 5.14 27.83
C GLN A 241 -23.23 6.57 28.12
N VAL A 242 -23.25 7.46 27.12
CA VAL A 242 -22.90 8.87 27.28
C VAL A 242 -23.89 9.59 28.22
N ARG A 243 -25.20 9.34 28.08
CA ARG A 243 -26.21 9.94 28.96
C ARG A 243 -26.17 9.40 30.38
N ALA A 244 -25.84 8.12 30.55
CA ALA A 244 -25.74 7.51 31.87
C ALA A 244 -24.53 8.00 32.68
N THR A 245 -23.49 8.50 32.01
CA THR A 245 -22.20 8.79 32.67
C THR A 245 -21.86 10.27 32.72
N THR A 246 -21.91 10.99 31.59
CA THR A 246 -21.32 12.32 31.49
C THR A 246 -22.28 13.40 31.00
N HIS A 247 -23.26 13.07 30.15
CA HIS A 247 -24.16 14.08 29.55
C HIS A 247 -25.64 13.65 29.56
N PRO A 248 -26.33 13.64 30.72
CA PRO A 248 -27.72 13.17 30.84
C PRO A 248 -28.72 13.88 29.92
N GLU A 249 -28.55 15.19 29.72
CA GLU A 249 -29.43 16.04 28.92
C GLU A 249 -29.04 16.11 27.42
N CYS A 250 -28.04 15.33 26.98
CA CYS A 250 -27.57 15.38 25.60
C CYS A 250 -28.65 14.91 24.62
N THR A 251 -29.01 15.75 23.66
CA THR A 251 -29.98 15.39 22.62
C THR A 251 -29.39 14.43 21.57
N ASP A 252 -30.24 13.67 20.88
CA ASP A 252 -29.80 12.80 19.77
C ASP A 252 -29.10 13.61 18.67
N GLN A 253 -29.51 14.87 18.46
CA GLN A 253 -28.92 15.73 17.44
C GLN A 253 -27.50 16.16 17.82
N GLN A 254 -27.30 16.66 19.04
CA GLN A 254 -25.96 17.05 19.54
C GLN A 254 -24.99 15.87 19.51
N LEU A 255 -25.45 14.67 19.88
CA LEU A 255 -24.63 13.47 19.82
C LEU A 255 -24.32 13.07 18.36
N ALA A 256 -25.29 13.17 17.46
CA ALA A 256 -25.06 12.88 16.04
C ALA A 256 -24.05 13.84 15.41
N ASP A 257 -24.13 15.13 15.74
CA ASP A 257 -23.17 16.14 15.27
C ASP A 257 -21.76 15.83 15.81
N ALA A 258 -21.63 15.50 17.09
CA ALA A 258 -20.35 15.09 17.69
C ALA A 258 -19.75 13.83 17.04
N VAL A 259 -20.57 12.83 16.70
CA VAL A 259 -20.12 11.62 15.98
C VAL A 259 -19.61 11.99 14.59
N TRP A 260 -20.29 12.88 13.88
CA TRP A 260 -19.87 13.31 12.54
C TRP A 260 -18.63 14.19 12.56
N ASP A 261 -18.46 15.09 13.55
CA ASP A 261 -17.23 15.86 13.73
C ASP A 261 -16.01 14.93 13.95
N LEU A 262 -16.20 13.89 14.76
CA LEU A 262 -15.18 12.85 14.98
C LEU A 262 -14.94 11.98 13.73
N ALA A 263 -15.97 11.68 12.95
CA ALA A 263 -15.83 10.94 11.69
C ALA A 263 -15.06 11.77 10.64
N TRP A 264 -15.43 13.05 10.47
CA TRP A 264 -14.79 13.95 9.52
C TRP A 264 -13.35 14.29 9.89
N SER A 265 -13.03 14.32 11.18
CA SER A 265 -11.65 14.48 11.65
C SER A 265 -10.79 13.21 11.49
N GLY A 266 -11.36 12.11 10.99
CA GLY A 266 -10.61 10.87 10.76
C GLY A 266 -10.33 10.11 12.06
N ARG A 267 -11.28 10.13 13.01
CA ARG A 267 -11.18 9.35 14.26
C ARG A 267 -12.16 8.18 14.33
N LEU A 268 -13.32 8.33 13.69
CA LEU A 268 -14.37 7.31 13.64
C LEU A 268 -14.58 6.76 12.24
N THR A 269 -15.07 5.53 12.19
CA THR A 269 -15.56 4.85 10.98
C THR A 269 -16.90 4.16 11.27
N ASN A 270 -17.51 3.58 10.24
CA ASN A 270 -18.75 2.82 10.33
C ASN A 270 -18.69 1.56 9.46
N ASP A 271 -19.38 0.50 9.86
CA ASP A 271 -19.47 -0.77 9.13
C ASP A 271 -20.27 -0.72 7.81
N THR A 272 -20.82 0.44 7.46
CA THR A 272 -21.49 0.71 6.18
C THR A 272 -21.36 2.19 5.79
N LEU A 273 -21.53 2.51 4.50
CA LEU A 273 -21.70 3.90 4.05
C LEU A 273 -23.16 4.39 4.11
N ALA A 274 -24.12 3.56 4.56
CA ALA A 274 -25.51 3.97 4.72
C ALA A 274 -25.73 5.28 5.51
N PRO A 275 -25.09 5.52 6.68
CA PRO A 275 -25.23 6.79 7.39
C PRO A 275 -24.70 7.98 6.57
N LEU A 276 -23.59 7.80 5.85
CA LEU A 276 -23.00 8.83 4.99
C LEU A 276 -23.92 9.17 3.82
N ARG A 277 -24.49 8.17 3.14
CA ARG A 277 -25.50 8.39 2.09
C ARG A 277 -26.71 9.14 2.61
N SER A 278 -27.17 8.82 3.83
CA SER A 278 -28.28 9.53 4.47
C SER A 278 -27.90 10.98 4.82
N LEU A 279 -26.66 11.23 5.26
CA LEU A 279 -26.18 12.58 5.57
C LEU A 279 -26.15 13.43 4.31
N LEU A 280 -25.53 12.94 3.23
CA LEU A 280 -25.46 13.60 1.92
C LEU A 280 -26.86 13.86 1.33
N GLY A 281 -27.77 12.89 1.43
CA GLY A 281 -29.15 13.02 0.96
C GLY A 281 -30.02 13.97 1.80
N SER A 282 -29.59 14.33 3.01
CA SER A 282 -30.27 15.29 3.88
C SER A 282 -29.82 16.75 3.66
N GLY A 283 -28.82 16.97 2.80
CA GLY A 283 -28.30 18.29 2.41
C GLY A 283 -28.94 18.80 1.12
N ARG A 284 -29.00 20.12 0.94
CA ARG A 284 -29.36 20.78 -0.32
C ARG A 284 -28.09 21.02 -1.17
N THR A 285 -27.30 19.98 -1.44
CA THR A 285 -26.11 20.11 -2.30
C THR A 285 -26.54 20.22 -3.77
N ALA A 286 -25.83 21.03 -4.56
CA ALA A 286 -26.03 21.09 -6.01
C ALA A 286 -25.70 19.72 -6.62
N GLY A 287 -26.69 19.04 -7.22
CA GLY A 287 -26.59 17.64 -7.64
C GLY A 287 -27.27 16.63 -6.69
N ALA A 288 -27.98 17.10 -5.66
CA ALA A 288 -28.88 16.30 -4.84
C ALA A 288 -30.22 16.05 -5.56
N THR A 289 -30.23 15.15 -6.55
CA THR A 289 -31.47 14.56 -7.07
C THR A 289 -31.72 13.18 -6.46
N ALA A 290 -32.72 13.15 -5.57
CA ALA A 290 -33.78 12.15 -5.40
C ALA A 290 -33.50 10.64 -5.34
N HIS A 291 -32.26 10.13 -5.22
CA HIS A 291 -32.07 8.76 -4.71
C HIS A 291 -32.24 8.76 -3.19
N ARG A 292 -33.48 8.98 -2.75
CA ARG A 292 -33.94 8.51 -1.43
C ARG A 292 -33.57 7.04 -1.36
N SER A 293 -32.70 6.66 -0.42
CA SER A 293 -32.59 5.27 -0.03
C SER A 293 -34.02 4.79 0.21
N ARG A 294 -34.43 3.74 -0.52
CA ARG A 294 -35.80 3.25 -0.43
C ARG A 294 -36.03 2.92 1.04
N ARG A 295 -36.89 3.71 1.69
CA ARG A 295 -37.24 3.55 3.11
C ARG A 295 -37.59 2.07 3.28
N GLY A 296 -36.76 1.33 4.00
CA GLY A 296 -37.07 -0.06 4.30
C GLY A 296 -38.44 -0.06 4.94
N VAL A 297 -39.42 -0.72 4.31
CA VAL A 297 -40.75 -0.88 4.91
C VAL A 297 -40.50 -1.45 6.29
N PRO A 298 -40.95 -0.77 7.38
CA PRO A 298 -40.73 -1.29 8.71
C PRO A 298 -41.27 -2.71 8.70
N ARG A 299 -40.40 -3.70 8.95
CA ARG A 299 -40.81 -5.09 9.08
C ARG A 299 -41.86 -5.11 10.18
N GLY A 300 -43.12 -5.26 9.79
CA GLY A 300 -44.22 -5.37 10.72
C GLY A 300 -43.94 -6.59 11.59
N ARG A 301 -43.54 -6.37 12.84
CA ARG A 301 -43.62 -7.42 13.85
C ARG A 301 -45.10 -7.68 14.09
N TYR A 302 -45.65 -8.66 13.37
CA TYR A 302 -46.90 -9.29 13.78
C TYR A 302 -46.66 -9.88 15.18
N GLY A 303 -47.40 -9.41 16.18
CA GLY A 303 -47.60 -10.16 17.42
C GLY A 303 -46.94 -9.67 18.72
N SER A 304 -46.57 -8.39 18.90
CA SER A 304 -46.21 -7.88 20.25
C SER A 304 -47.39 -7.15 20.89
N LEU A 305 -47.95 -7.74 21.96
CA LEU A 305 -49.13 -7.29 22.72
C LEU A 305 -48.92 -6.01 23.58
N THR A 306 -48.11 -5.06 23.12
CA THR A 306 -47.87 -3.79 23.83
C THR A 306 -48.05 -2.60 22.89
N ALA A 307 -49.29 -2.41 22.40
CA ALA A 307 -49.69 -1.29 21.56
C ALA A 307 -49.55 0.10 22.23
N ALA A 308 -49.31 0.14 23.56
CA ALA A 308 -49.03 1.36 24.33
C ALA A 308 -47.54 1.79 24.27
N ALA A 309 -46.65 0.98 23.71
CA ALA A 309 -45.23 1.29 23.55
C ALA A 309 -44.90 1.45 22.05
N ARG A 310 -45.57 2.38 21.36
CA ARG A 310 -44.97 3.00 20.15
C ARG A 310 -43.84 3.93 20.59
N THR A 311 -42.86 3.38 21.30
CA THR A 311 -41.63 4.08 21.65
C THR A 311 -41.01 4.56 20.35
N ALA A 312 -40.59 5.83 20.34
CA ALA A 312 -39.74 6.43 19.32
C ALA A 312 -38.84 5.37 18.69
N SER A 313 -38.80 5.33 17.36
CA SER A 313 -37.83 4.57 16.55
C SER A 313 -36.64 4.09 17.40
N ARG A 314 -36.61 2.80 17.77
CA ARG A 314 -35.48 2.22 18.53
C ARG A 314 -34.17 2.33 17.74
N THR A 315 -34.26 2.66 16.47
CA THR A 315 -33.16 3.09 15.62
C THR A 315 -32.92 4.59 15.78
N GLY A 316 -31.68 5.02 16.02
CA GLY A 316 -31.30 6.44 16.00
C GLY A 316 -31.62 7.14 14.66
N PRO A 317 -31.27 8.42 14.49
CA PRO A 317 -31.39 9.10 13.20
C PRO A 317 -30.72 8.28 12.07
N PRO A 318 -31.27 8.27 10.83
CA PRO A 318 -30.72 7.46 9.75
C PRO A 318 -29.28 7.86 9.37
N THR A 319 -28.91 9.11 9.64
CA THR A 319 -27.55 9.67 9.46
C THR A 319 -26.52 9.09 10.43
N VAL A 320 -26.92 8.31 11.42
CA VAL A 320 -26.03 7.64 12.39
C VAL A 320 -26.37 6.15 12.54
N SER A 321 -26.95 5.57 11.49
CA SER A 321 -27.17 4.12 11.39
C SER A 321 -25.84 3.34 11.30
N GLY A 322 -25.91 2.01 11.41
CA GLY A 322 -24.73 1.14 11.45
C GLY A 322 -24.02 1.13 12.81
N ARG A 323 -22.88 0.47 12.86
CA ARG A 323 -21.99 0.41 14.03
C ARG A 323 -20.84 1.37 13.83
N TRP A 324 -20.70 2.30 14.77
CA TRP A 324 -19.60 3.24 14.82
C TRP A 324 -18.48 2.68 15.67
N SER A 325 -17.25 2.83 15.20
CA SER A 325 -16.05 2.41 15.92
C SER A 325 -14.94 3.43 15.73
N LEU A 326 -13.93 3.37 16.61
CA LEU A 326 -12.66 4.04 16.36
C LEU A 326 -12.02 3.46 15.08
N LEU A 327 -11.31 4.30 14.33
CA LEU A 327 -10.41 3.82 13.29
C LEU A 327 -9.29 2.97 13.90
N PRO A 328 -8.73 2.00 13.16
CA PRO A 328 -7.65 1.17 13.68
C PRO A 328 -6.44 2.03 14.06
N PRO A 329 -5.68 1.62 15.08
CA PRO A 329 -4.49 2.35 15.49
C PRO A 329 -3.48 2.41 14.34
N VAL A 330 -2.87 3.58 14.16
CA VAL A 330 -1.86 3.80 13.13
C VAL A 330 -0.57 3.07 13.53
N GLU A 331 0.10 2.46 12.56
CA GLU A 331 1.40 1.82 12.73
C GLU A 331 2.45 2.84 13.26
N PRO A 332 3.07 2.59 14.42
CA PRO A 332 4.06 3.52 14.99
C PRO A 332 5.34 3.63 14.16
N GLU A 333 5.75 2.56 13.46
CA GLU A 333 6.99 2.55 12.70
C GLU A 333 6.86 3.28 11.36
N ARG A 334 7.53 4.43 11.25
CA ARG A 334 7.54 5.27 10.05
C ARG A 334 8.06 4.54 8.80
N THR A 335 8.99 3.60 8.97
CA THR A 335 9.56 2.82 7.86
C THR A 335 8.50 1.94 7.21
N HIS A 336 7.67 1.26 7.99
CA HIS A 336 6.56 0.42 7.49
C HIS A 336 5.55 1.27 6.72
N ARG A 337 5.17 2.42 7.27
CA ARG A 337 4.24 3.36 6.62
C ARG A 337 4.80 3.92 5.31
N ALA A 338 6.07 4.33 5.31
CA ALA A 338 6.73 4.84 4.11
C ALA A 338 6.86 3.76 3.02
N HIS A 339 7.13 2.51 3.40
CA HIS A 339 7.12 1.36 2.50
C HIS A 339 5.73 1.13 1.88
N ALA A 340 4.68 1.10 2.71
CA ALA A 340 3.31 0.91 2.26
C ALA A 340 2.88 2.03 1.29
N LEU A 341 3.15 3.28 1.64
CA LEU A 341 2.83 4.43 0.80
C LEU A 341 3.55 4.37 -0.55
N ALA A 342 4.84 4.05 -0.58
CA ALA A 342 5.60 3.92 -1.83
C ALA A 342 5.02 2.83 -2.74
N ARG A 343 4.57 1.71 -2.17
CA ARG A 343 3.89 0.64 -2.91
C ARG A 343 2.54 1.10 -3.46
N THR A 344 1.74 1.79 -2.66
CA THR A 344 0.46 2.37 -3.10
C THR A 344 0.65 3.39 -4.23
N LEU A 345 1.68 4.24 -4.16
CA LEU A 345 1.99 5.20 -5.23
C LEU A 345 2.36 4.50 -6.55
N LEU A 346 3.17 3.44 -6.48
CA LEU A 346 3.51 2.64 -7.66
C LEU A 346 2.29 1.96 -8.26
N ASP A 347 1.44 1.36 -7.42
CA ASP A 347 0.22 0.69 -7.87
C ASP A 347 -0.80 1.67 -8.48
N ARG A 348 -0.93 2.85 -7.88
CA ARG A 348 -1.85 3.89 -8.35
C ARG A 348 -1.39 4.56 -9.64
N HIS A 349 -0.15 5.00 -9.69
CA HIS A 349 0.32 5.81 -10.82
C HIS A 349 0.93 4.96 -11.94
N GLY A 350 1.39 3.75 -11.63
CA GLY A 350 2.18 2.91 -12.54
C GLY A 350 3.59 3.46 -12.76
N VAL A 351 3.71 4.75 -13.06
CA VAL A 351 4.95 5.54 -13.14
C VAL A 351 4.88 6.71 -12.16
N VAL A 352 5.65 6.63 -11.09
CA VAL A 352 5.75 7.65 -10.05
C VAL A 352 6.74 8.72 -10.50
N THR A 353 6.21 9.93 -10.71
CA THR A 353 6.97 11.14 -11.03
C THR A 353 6.98 12.09 -9.83
N ARG A 354 7.85 13.10 -9.86
CA ARG A 354 7.85 14.18 -8.86
C ARG A 354 6.49 14.87 -8.76
N GLY A 355 5.87 15.16 -9.91
CA GLY A 355 4.55 15.82 -9.97
C GLY A 355 3.45 14.98 -9.35
N ALA A 356 3.46 13.66 -9.59
CA ALA A 356 2.49 12.73 -8.99
C ALA A 356 2.56 12.73 -7.46
N VAL A 357 3.77 12.66 -6.89
CA VAL A 357 3.96 12.69 -5.43
C VAL A 357 3.56 14.03 -4.82
N GLN A 358 3.78 15.13 -5.55
CA GLN A 358 3.35 16.46 -5.10
C GLN A 358 1.83 16.62 -5.12
N ALA A 359 1.15 16.12 -6.14
CA ALA A 359 -0.31 16.15 -6.25
C ALA A 359 -0.99 15.32 -5.13
N GLU A 360 -0.33 14.25 -4.68
CA GLU A 360 -0.78 13.39 -3.57
C GLU A 360 -0.55 14.01 -2.18
N GLY A 361 0.17 15.14 -2.09
CA GLY A 361 0.41 15.81 -0.81
C GLY A 361 1.28 15.00 0.17
N VAL A 362 2.14 14.11 -0.33
CA VAL A 362 2.96 13.23 0.52
C VAL A 362 3.90 14.04 1.41
N GLU A 363 3.90 13.75 2.71
CA GLU A 363 4.78 14.39 3.68
C GLU A 363 6.27 14.19 3.32
N GLY A 364 7.05 15.27 3.33
CA GLY A 364 8.45 15.25 2.89
C GLY A 364 8.65 15.13 1.38
N GLY A 365 7.55 15.07 0.61
CA GLY A 365 7.52 15.12 -0.85
C GLY A 365 8.30 14.00 -1.54
N PHE A 366 8.77 14.30 -2.75
CA PHE A 366 9.47 13.32 -3.58
C PHE A 366 10.78 12.84 -2.94
N SER A 367 11.49 13.68 -2.18
CA SER A 367 12.77 13.32 -1.54
C SER A 367 12.63 12.22 -0.48
N ALA A 368 11.53 12.21 0.28
CA ALA A 368 11.23 11.16 1.24
C ALA A 368 10.90 9.85 0.52
N THR A 369 10.02 9.92 -0.47
CA THR A 369 9.57 8.77 -1.27
C THR A 369 10.70 8.15 -2.09
N TYR A 370 11.60 8.97 -2.63
CA TYR A 370 12.74 8.55 -3.44
C TYR A 370 13.63 7.53 -2.73
N ARG A 371 13.92 7.74 -1.43
CA ARG A 371 14.77 6.83 -0.65
C ARG A 371 14.18 5.42 -0.57
N VAL A 372 12.87 5.33 -0.42
CA VAL A 372 12.14 4.05 -0.36
C VAL A 372 12.07 3.41 -1.75
N LEU A 373 11.73 4.18 -2.78
CA LEU A 373 11.65 3.68 -4.16
C LEU A 373 13.02 3.22 -4.69
N ALA A 374 14.12 3.85 -4.27
CA ALA A 374 15.47 3.39 -4.58
C ALA A 374 15.81 2.05 -3.90
N ALA A 375 15.26 1.80 -2.71
CA ALA A 375 15.39 0.48 -2.06
C ALA A 375 14.53 -0.58 -2.76
N PHE A 376 13.34 -0.21 -3.25
CA PHE A 376 12.49 -1.11 -4.06
C PHE A 376 13.20 -1.52 -5.35
N GLU A 377 13.88 -0.58 -5.98
CA GLU A 377 14.73 -0.79 -7.15
C GLU A 377 15.88 -1.78 -6.86
N ASP A 378 16.60 -1.63 -5.75
CA ASP A 378 17.65 -2.58 -5.35
C ASP A 378 17.10 -4.01 -5.11
N ASN A 379 15.82 -4.13 -4.75
CA ASN A 379 15.12 -5.40 -4.53
C ASN A 379 14.30 -5.88 -5.75
N GLY A 380 14.34 -5.16 -6.87
CA GLY A 380 13.63 -5.53 -8.10
C GLY A 380 12.11 -5.32 -8.07
N GLN A 381 11.57 -4.56 -7.12
CA GLN A 381 10.13 -4.24 -7.01
C GLN A 381 9.72 -3.02 -7.84
N ALA A 382 10.69 -2.18 -8.21
CA ALA A 382 10.47 -0.99 -9.03
C ALA A 382 11.64 -0.79 -10.00
N ARG A 383 11.38 -0.10 -11.11
CA ARG A 383 12.40 0.26 -12.10
C ARG A 383 12.58 1.76 -12.11
N ARG A 384 13.77 2.24 -11.74
CA ARG A 384 14.12 3.65 -11.87
C ARG A 384 14.61 3.94 -13.28
N GLY A 385 14.12 5.00 -13.92
CA GLY A 385 14.58 5.39 -15.25
C GLY A 385 13.97 6.69 -15.73
N TYR A 386 14.41 7.15 -16.89
CA TYR A 386 13.77 8.22 -17.63
C TYR A 386 12.71 7.60 -18.53
N VAL A 387 11.51 7.41 -17.98
CA VAL A 387 10.43 6.66 -18.65
C VAL A 387 9.59 7.57 -19.53
N VAL A 388 9.29 8.79 -19.07
CA VAL A 388 8.50 9.79 -19.79
C VAL A 388 9.32 11.05 -20.01
N GLU A 389 9.26 11.59 -21.21
CA GLU A 389 10.00 12.79 -21.58
C GLU A 389 9.58 14.02 -20.77
N GLY A 390 10.52 14.91 -20.44
CA GLY A 390 10.22 16.21 -19.84
C GLY A 390 9.74 16.20 -18.38
N LEU A 391 9.50 15.03 -17.77
CA LEU A 391 9.03 14.90 -16.38
C LEU A 391 10.17 14.70 -15.35
N GLY A 392 11.40 15.03 -15.75
CA GLY A 392 12.61 14.93 -14.92
C GLY A 392 13.25 13.54 -14.94
N ALA A 393 14.52 13.49 -14.50
CA ALA A 393 15.37 12.30 -14.65
C ALA A 393 15.11 11.17 -13.64
N ALA A 394 14.42 11.46 -12.54
CA ALA A 394 14.12 10.48 -11.49
C ALA A 394 12.65 10.10 -11.53
N GLN A 395 12.34 8.99 -12.21
CA GLN A 395 11.02 8.38 -12.24
C GLN A 395 11.16 6.91 -11.84
N PHE A 396 10.13 6.37 -11.19
CA PHE A 396 10.08 4.96 -10.81
C PHE A 396 8.82 4.34 -11.36
N ALA A 397 8.96 3.19 -12.02
CA ALA A 397 7.83 2.48 -12.59
C ALA A 397 7.66 1.12 -11.91
N MET A 398 6.42 0.72 -11.72
CA MET A 398 6.05 -0.64 -11.35
C MET A 398 6.43 -1.60 -12.48
N ASP A 399 6.72 -2.87 -12.14
CA ASP A 399 6.90 -3.90 -13.15
C ASP A 399 5.65 -4.03 -14.05
N GLY A 400 5.90 -4.17 -15.36
CA GLY A 400 4.86 -4.20 -16.39
C GLY A 400 4.13 -2.87 -16.63
N ALA A 401 4.35 -1.81 -15.84
CA ALA A 401 3.83 -0.48 -16.16
C ALA A 401 4.57 0.16 -17.34
N VAL A 402 5.90 0.02 -17.39
CA VAL A 402 6.73 0.50 -18.51
C VAL A 402 6.32 -0.17 -19.82
N ASP A 403 6.13 -1.50 -19.81
CA ASP A 403 5.79 -2.26 -21.01
C ASP A 403 4.40 -1.88 -21.53
N ARG A 404 3.42 -1.70 -20.62
CA ARG A 404 2.08 -1.22 -20.99
C ARG A 404 2.10 0.21 -21.51
N LEU A 405 2.85 1.10 -20.88
CA LEU A 405 3.02 2.49 -21.33
C LEU A 405 3.63 2.55 -22.74
N ARG A 406 4.61 1.69 -23.02
CA ARG A 406 5.21 1.55 -24.36
C ARG A 406 4.23 0.99 -25.38
N ALA A 407 3.48 -0.06 -25.02
CA ALA A 407 2.44 -0.59 -25.88
C ALA A 407 1.40 0.48 -26.25
N VAL A 408 1.03 1.34 -25.29
CA VAL A 408 0.16 2.51 -25.54
C VAL A 408 0.84 3.52 -26.46
N SER A 409 2.13 3.83 -26.26
CA SER A 409 2.89 4.72 -27.15
C SER A 409 2.93 4.20 -28.58
N THR A 410 3.32 2.93 -28.78
CA THR A 410 3.37 2.31 -30.11
C THR A 410 2.00 2.22 -30.76
N ALA A 411 0.95 1.94 -29.98
CA ALA A 411 -0.42 1.93 -30.50
C ALA A 411 -0.88 3.33 -30.95
N ARG A 412 -0.43 4.39 -30.25
CA ARG A 412 -0.68 5.77 -30.66
C ARG A 412 0.04 6.12 -31.96
N ASP A 413 1.30 5.73 -32.12
CA ASP A 413 2.08 6.01 -33.33
C ASP A 413 1.52 5.28 -34.56
N ARG A 414 0.91 4.10 -34.35
CA ARG A 414 0.22 3.32 -35.39
C ARG A 414 -1.19 3.78 -35.69
N ARG A 415 -1.77 4.66 -34.87
CA ARG A 415 -3.17 5.08 -35.02
C ARG A 415 -3.27 6.03 -36.20
N ASP A 416 -4.27 5.80 -37.06
CA ASP A 416 -4.54 6.66 -38.19
C ASP A 416 -4.82 8.10 -37.70
N PRO A 417 -4.17 9.15 -38.23
CA PRO A 417 -4.47 10.53 -37.85
C PRO A 417 -5.94 10.92 -38.04
N GLU A 418 -6.71 10.20 -38.86
CA GLU A 418 -8.16 10.43 -39.02
C GLU A 418 -9.01 9.81 -37.90
N THR A 419 -8.44 8.97 -37.03
CA THR A 419 -9.20 8.35 -35.93
C THR A 419 -9.47 9.37 -34.82
N VAL A 420 -10.73 9.68 -34.57
CA VAL A 420 -11.14 10.58 -33.46
C VAL A 420 -10.63 10.02 -32.12
N PRO A 421 -9.87 10.79 -31.33
CA PRO A 421 -9.42 10.35 -30.01
C PRO A 421 -10.60 10.25 -29.05
N GLU A 422 -10.62 9.20 -28.24
CA GLU A 422 -11.58 9.08 -27.14
C GLU A 422 -11.21 10.10 -26.05
N ALA A 423 -12.08 11.08 -25.82
CA ALA A 423 -11.88 12.09 -24.79
C ALA A 423 -12.44 11.58 -23.47
N VAL A 424 -11.56 11.32 -22.51
CA VAL A 424 -11.95 11.04 -21.12
C VAL A 424 -11.91 12.34 -20.34
N VAL A 425 -13.07 12.84 -19.94
CA VAL A 425 -13.17 14.00 -19.04
C VAL A 425 -12.98 13.49 -17.62
N LEU A 426 -11.87 13.88 -17.00
CA LEU A 426 -11.60 13.64 -15.58
C LEU A 426 -12.27 14.77 -14.79
N ALA A 427 -13.25 14.43 -13.96
CA ALA A 427 -14.02 15.37 -13.14
C ALA A 427 -13.27 15.80 -11.87
#